data_AF-A0A849S510-F1
#
_entry.id   AF-A0A849S510-F1
#
_cell.length_a   1.000
_cell.length_b   1.000
_cell.length_c   1.000
_cell.angle_alpha   90.00
_cell.angle_beta   90.00
_cell.angle_gamma   90.00
#
_symmetry.space_group_name_H-M   'P 1'
#
loop_
_entity.id
_entity.type
_entity.pdbx_description
1 polymer ?
#
loop_
_entity_poly.entity_id
_entity_poly.type
_entity_poly.pdbx_seq_one_letter_code
_entity_poly.pdbx_strand_id
1 'polypeptide(L)' 'VNTIGHLAEAAFHHPDLSVSYAFVVVKLMNHAAKGITDKDFELAAKIESVLMWQPAKEGGALTGIPDDPRFKYIKYD' A
#
# COMPACT_ATOMS: atom_id res chain seq x y z
N VAL A 1 -1.41 -7.44 -2.79
CA VAL A 1 -1.82 -8.33 -1.68
C VAL A 1 -0.61 -8.80 -0.88
N ASN A 2 0.33 -9.55 -1.49
CA ASN A 2 1.48 -10.13 -0.76
C ASN A 2 2.34 -9.10 -0.02
N THR A 3 2.67 -7.97 -0.65
CA THR A 3 3.44 -6.89 0.00
C THR A 3 2.74 -6.37 1.26
N ILE A 4 1.42 -6.14 1.20
CA ILE A 4 0.64 -5.70 2.36
C ILE A 4 0.67 -6.76 3.45
N GLY A 5 0.50 -8.04 3.11
CA GLY A 5 0.59 -9.14 4.07
C GLY A 5 1.97 -9.23 4.74
N HIS A 6 3.05 -9.05 3.99
CA HIS A 6 4.40 -9.04 4.55
C HIS A 6 4.64 -7.84 5.49
N LEU A 7 4.19 -6.64 5.10
CA LEU A 7 4.28 -5.45 5.95
C LEU A 7 3.46 -5.60 7.24
N ALA A 8 2.26 -6.17 7.13
CA ALA A 8 1.38 -6.47 8.26
C ALA A 8 2.02 -7.46 9.25
N GLU A 9 2.65 -8.53 8.73
CA GLU A 9 3.36 -9.51 9.56
C GLU A 9 4.56 -8.88 10.27
N ALA A 10 5.38 -8.10 9.54
CA ALA A 10 6.52 -7.40 10.13
C ALA A 10 6.09 -6.40 11.23
N ALA A 11 4.92 -5.78 11.09
CA ALA A 11 4.34 -4.87 12.07
C ALA A 11 3.57 -5.57 13.21
N PHE A 12 3.31 -6.88 13.07
CA PHE A 12 2.37 -7.64 13.90
C PHE A 12 1.02 -6.89 14.09
N HIS A 13 0.48 -6.40 12.98
CA HIS A 13 -0.76 -5.64 12.91
C HIS A 13 -1.45 -5.93 11.58
N HIS A 14 -2.52 -6.73 11.58
CA HIS A 14 -3.08 -7.29 10.35
C HIS A 14 -4.33 -6.55 9.89
N PRO A 15 -4.39 -6.10 8.61
CA PRO A 15 -5.60 -5.53 8.03
C PRO A 15 -6.59 -6.61 7.58
N ASP A 16 -7.85 -6.23 7.44
CA ASP A 16 -8.81 -6.98 6.62
C ASP A 16 -8.65 -6.58 5.15
N LEU A 17 -8.44 -7.58 4.28
CA LEU A 17 -8.29 -7.39 2.83
C LEU A 17 -9.50 -7.94 2.09
N SER A 18 -10.16 -7.08 1.30
CA SER A 18 -11.15 -7.53 0.30
C SER A 18 -10.56 -7.38 -1.09
N VAL A 19 -10.29 -8.50 -1.75
CA VAL A 19 -9.70 -8.54 -3.08
C VAL A 19 -10.80 -8.76 -4.12
N SER A 20 -10.89 -7.87 -5.08
CA SER A 20 -11.83 -7.94 -6.21
C SER A 20 -11.05 -7.76 -7.51
N TYR A 21 -11.71 -8.00 -8.65
CA TYR A 21 -11.06 -7.93 -9.96
C TYR A 21 -10.28 -6.62 -10.17
N ALA A 22 -10.90 -5.47 -9.90
CA ALA A 22 -10.32 -4.16 -10.20
C ALA A 22 -9.63 -3.48 -9.00
N PHE A 23 -9.82 -3.98 -7.78
CA PHE A 23 -9.34 -3.28 -6.58
C PHE A 23 -9.09 -4.21 -5.40
N VAL A 24 -8.24 -3.73 -4.50
CA VAL A 24 -8.03 -4.31 -3.17
C VAL A 24 -8.45 -3.25 -2.16
N VAL A 25 -9.43 -3.57 -1.32
CA VAL A 25 -9.78 -2.72 -0.17
C VAL A 25 -8.98 -3.17 1.03
N VAL A 26 -8.28 -2.24 1.67
CA VAL A 26 -7.52 -2.44 2.90
C VAL A 26 -8.27 -1.75 4.03
N LYS A 27 -8.72 -2.52 5.04
CA LYS A 27 -9.34 -1.96 6.24
C LYS A 27 -8.43 -2.18 7.42
N LEU A 28 -8.15 -1.12 8.17
CA LEU A 28 -7.27 -1.12 9.32
C LEU A 28 -8.09 -0.76 10.57
N MET A 29 -7.91 -1.56 11.61
CA MET A 29 -8.47 -1.35 12.93
C MET A 29 -7.66 -2.15 13.94
N ASN A 30 -7.34 -1.56 15.08
CA ASN A 30 -6.78 -2.28 16.20
C ASN A 30 -7.87 -3.06 16.95
N HIS A 31 -7.92 -4.38 16.71
CA HIS A 31 -8.89 -5.28 17.34
C HIS A 31 -8.80 -5.28 18.87
N ALA A 32 -7.59 -5.18 19.44
CA ALA A 32 -7.39 -5.18 20.89
C ALA A 32 -7.93 -3.90 21.54
N ALA A 33 -7.74 -2.75 20.87
CA ALA A 33 -8.25 -1.46 21.31
C ALA A 33 -9.73 -1.24 20.97
N LYS A 34 -10.32 -2.11 20.13
CA LYS A 34 -11.66 -1.93 19.55
C LYS A 34 -11.84 -0.57 18.88
N GLY A 35 -10.79 -0.05 18.25
CA GLY A 35 -10.78 1.27 17.63
C GLY A 35 -9.56 1.51 16.75
N ILE A 36 -9.46 2.73 16.22
CA ILE A 36 -8.30 3.18 15.44
C ILE A 36 -7.22 3.68 16.40
N THR A 37 -5.98 3.33 16.13
CA THR A 37 -4.79 3.70 16.90
C THR A 37 -3.67 4.11 15.96
N ASP A 38 -2.56 4.62 16.51
CA ASP A 38 -1.37 4.99 15.73
C ASP A 38 -0.82 3.82 14.89
N LYS A 39 -0.98 2.58 15.35
CA LYS A 39 -0.60 1.38 14.58
C LYS A 39 -1.27 1.31 13.21
N ASP A 40 -2.54 1.72 13.14
CA ASP A 40 -3.31 1.73 11.90
C ASP A 40 -2.74 2.77 10.93
N PHE A 41 -2.44 3.97 11.44
CA PHE A 41 -1.86 5.04 10.65
C PHE A 41 -0.43 4.72 10.19
N GLU A 42 0.39 4.14 11.05
CA GLU A 42 1.77 3.73 10.72
C GLU A 42 1.79 2.67 9.62
N LEU A 43 0.94 1.63 9.74
CA LEU A 43 0.86 0.60 8.71
C LEU A 43 0.28 1.15 7.40
N ALA A 44 -0.75 2.01 7.46
CA ALA A 44 -1.29 2.69 6.28
C ALA A 44 -0.20 3.51 5.56
N ALA A 45 0.54 4.34 6.29
CA ALA A 45 1.61 5.15 5.74
C ALA A 45 2.71 4.30 5.11
N LYS A 46 3.05 3.16 5.71
CA LYS A 46 4.05 2.25 5.14
C LYS A 46 3.55 1.61 3.85
N ILE A 47 2.30 1.15 3.80
CA ILE A 47 1.68 0.61 2.59
C ILE A 47 1.71 1.67 1.48
N GLU A 48 1.30 2.89 1.79
CA GLU A 48 1.27 4.01 0.85
C GLU A 48 2.66 4.31 0.28
N SER A 49 3.68 4.38 1.14
CA SER A 49 5.07 4.64 0.72
C SER A 49 5.62 3.62 -0.28
N VAL A 50 5.17 2.36 -0.17
CA VAL A 50 5.62 1.28 -1.04
C VAL A 50 4.81 1.26 -2.35
N LEU A 51 3.49 1.48 -2.27
CA LEU A 51 2.62 1.44 -3.45
C LEU A 51 2.74 2.68 -4.34
N MET A 52 2.98 3.85 -3.74
CA MET A 52 3.12 5.12 -4.46
C MET A 52 4.57 5.47 -4.79
N TRP A 53 5.49 4.51 -4.66
CA TRP A 53 6.89 4.70 -5.01
C TRP A 53 7.05 5.03 -6.50
N GLN A 54 7.71 6.16 -6.78
CA GLN A 54 7.91 6.69 -8.13
C GLN A 54 9.41 6.83 -8.41
N PRO A 55 10.09 5.79 -8.93
CA PRO A 55 11.54 5.81 -9.12
C PRO A 55 12.01 6.92 -10.07
N ALA A 56 11.17 7.31 -11.04
CA ALA A 56 11.47 8.39 -11.97
C ALA A 56 11.70 9.75 -11.29
N LYS A 57 11.15 9.94 -10.08
CA LYS A 57 11.31 11.18 -9.30
C LYS A 57 12.60 11.20 -8.48
N GLU A 58 13.35 10.11 -8.41
CA GLU A 58 14.54 9.97 -7.56
C GLU A 58 15.86 10.23 -8.31
N GLY A 59 15.82 10.49 -9.62
CA GLY A 59 17.02 10.80 -10.41
C GLY A 59 18.00 9.63 -10.60
N GLY A 60 17.56 8.40 -10.32
CA GLY A 60 18.35 7.18 -10.46
C GLY A 60 18.30 6.56 -11.88
N ALA A 61 18.80 5.33 -11.99
CA ALA A 61 18.80 4.57 -13.26
C ALA A 61 17.42 4.06 -13.69
N LEU A 62 16.44 4.07 -12.79
CA LEU A 62 15.09 3.55 -13.03
C LEU A 62 14.17 4.66 -13.55
N THR A 63 13.62 4.48 -14.75
CA THR A 63 12.87 5.52 -15.47
C THR A 63 11.37 5.55 -15.16
N GLY A 64 10.84 4.57 -14.42
CA GLY A 64 9.41 4.45 -14.13
C GLY A 64 8.57 3.88 -15.29
N ILE A 65 7.24 3.96 -15.14
CA ILE A 65 6.26 3.43 -16.10
C ILE A 65 6.17 4.39 -17.31
N PRO A 66 6.10 3.87 -18.57
CA PRO A 66 5.87 4.69 -19.76
C PRO A 66 4.55 5.50 -19.71
N ASP A 67 4.45 6.54 -20.54
CA ASP A 67 3.26 7.40 -20.54
C ASP A 67 1.99 6.78 -21.12
N ASP A 68 2.11 5.67 -21.84
CA ASP A 68 1.00 4.94 -22.41
C ASP A 68 0.06 4.37 -21.32
N PRO A 69 -1.23 4.75 -21.32
CA PRO A 69 -2.20 4.33 -20.31
C PRO A 69 -2.34 2.82 -20.15
N ARG A 70 -2.01 2.03 -21.17
CA ARG A 70 -2.10 0.56 -21.12
C ARG A 70 -1.16 -0.07 -20.09
N PHE A 71 -0.11 0.65 -19.70
CA PHE A 71 0.85 0.19 -18.67
C PHE A 71 0.58 0.82 -17.30
N LYS A 72 -0.35 1.79 -17.19
CA LYS A 72 -0.67 2.51 -15.95
C LYS A 72 -1.84 1.84 -15.23
N TYR A 73 -1.54 0.97 -14.27
CA TYR A 73 -2.56 0.38 -13.39
C TYR A 73 -2.63 1.03 -12.01
N ILE A 74 -1.55 1.71 -11.57
CA ILE A 74 -1.53 2.55 -10.37
C ILE A 74 -1.85 3.97 -10.79
N LYS A 75 -2.76 4.62 -10.07
CA LYS A 75 -3.02 6.06 -10.17
C LYS A 75 -2.33 6.72 -8.99
N TYR A 76 -1.45 7.67 -9.29
CA TYR A 76 -0.88 8.56 -8.28
C TYR A 76 -1.84 9.73 -8.04
N ASP A 77 -1.81 10.28 -6.83
CA ASP A 77 -2.49 11.53 -6.49
C ASP A 77 -1.86 12.75 -7.19
#